data_AF-A0A1C9CB80-F1
#
_entry.id   AF-A0A1C9CB80-F1
#
_cell.length_a   1.000
_cell.length_b   1.000
_cell.length_c   1.000
_cell.angle_alpha   90.00
_cell.angle_beta   90.00
_cell.angle_gamma   90.00
#
_symmetry.space_group_name_H-M   'P 1'
#
loop_
_entity.id
_entity.type
_entity.pdbx_description
1 polymer ?
#
loop_
_entity_poly.entity_id
_entity_poly.type
_entity_poly.pdbx_seq_one_letter_code
_entity_poly.pdbx_strand_id
1 'polypeptide(L)'
;MKIISIKRDLDILIIAIEAIDIYALDNISHYSDKSDIFLIRSGNKNRDTGINKRCTFQETLLLISKFQDILSAKYLQNIIYNILKDYSNLNQSSQITYQYLWRFQYLYKKTYDFANTSHYYDTELVNIEQIAIISLYILNQLYLKHGTYMLIKYIYLNINSL
;
A
#
# COMPACT_ATOMS: atom_id res chain seq x y z
N MET A 1 4.13 -11.14 17.80
CA MET A 1 3.06 -10.35 17.14
C MET A 1 3.65 -9.14 16.40
N LYS A 2 4.58 -9.34 15.45
CA LYS A 2 5.29 -8.28 14.67
C LYS A 2 5.26 -8.53 13.16
N ILE A 3 5.40 -9.79 12.76
CA ILE A 3 5.44 -10.23 11.36
C ILE A 3 4.08 -10.08 10.65
N ILE A 4 2.99 -10.17 11.41
CA ILE A 4 1.62 -9.93 10.90
C ILE A 4 1.44 -8.45 10.49
N SER A 5 2.13 -7.51 11.16
CA SER A 5 2.10 -6.09 10.81
C SER A 5 2.77 -5.83 9.47
N ILE A 6 3.97 -6.37 9.25
CA ILE A 6 4.77 -6.13 8.03
C ILE A 6 3.99 -6.51 6.77
N LYS A 7 3.35 -7.69 6.77
CA LYS A 7 2.56 -8.14 5.63
C LYS A 7 1.39 -7.19 5.36
N ARG A 8 0.70 -6.75 6.42
CA ARG A 8 -0.41 -5.79 6.32
C ARG A 8 0.06 -4.44 5.79
N ASP A 9 1.16 -3.92 6.33
CA ASP A 9 1.69 -2.60 5.97
C ASP A 9 2.16 -2.60 4.49
N LEU A 10 2.75 -3.71 4.02
CA LEU A 10 3.04 -3.91 2.59
C LEU A 10 1.78 -4.01 1.72
N ASP A 11 0.75 -4.73 2.18
CA ASP A 11 -0.52 -4.87 1.46
C ASP A 11 -1.28 -3.54 1.33
N ILE A 12 -1.23 -2.70 2.37
CA ILE A 12 -1.75 -1.32 2.33
C ILE A 12 -1.00 -0.49 1.28
N LEU A 13 0.32 -0.62 1.17
CA LEU A 13 1.10 0.07 0.14
C LEU A 13 0.76 -0.42 -1.28
N ILE A 14 0.48 -1.72 -1.44
CA ILE A 14 -0.03 -2.29 -2.70
C ILE A 14 -1.39 -1.65 -3.05
N ILE A 15 -2.31 -1.57 -2.10
CA ILE A 15 -3.63 -0.93 -2.28
C ILE A 15 -3.47 0.54 -2.69
N ALA A 16 -2.52 1.26 -2.08
CA ALA A 16 -2.23 2.66 -2.43
C ALA A 16 -1.76 2.78 -3.88
N ILE A 17 -0.86 1.91 -4.34
CA ILE A 17 -0.38 1.89 -5.73
C ILE A 17 -1.53 1.63 -6.72
N GLU A 18 -2.38 0.63 -6.45
CA GLU A 18 -3.52 0.32 -7.32
C GLU A 18 -4.60 1.39 -7.35
N ALA A 19 -4.80 2.08 -6.22
CA ALA A 19 -5.74 3.19 -6.14
C ALA A 19 -5.31 4.37 -7.04
N ILE A 20 -3.99 4.57 -7.21
CA ILE A 20 -3.44 5.54 -8.16
C ILE A 20 -3.69 5.07 -9.60
N ASP A 21 -3.26 3.85 -9.92
CA ASP A 21 -3.38 3.25 -11.25
C ASP A 21 -3.59 1.75 -11.14
N ILE A 22 -4.77 1.29 -11.58
CA ILE A 22 -5.20 -0.11 -11.48
C ILE A 22 -4.32 -1.06 -12.30
N TYR A 23 -3.55 -0.55 -13.27
CA TYR A 23 -2.64 -1.33 -14.11
C TYR A 23 -1.17 -1.20 -13.69
N ALA A 24 -0.86 -0.41 -12.66
CA ALA A 24 0.52 -0.18 -12.24
C ALA A 24 1.25 -1.47 -11.86
N LEU A 25 0.56 -2.45 -11.29
CA LEU A 25 1.14 -3.74 -10.92
C LEU A 25 1.26 -4.72 -12.10
N ASP A 26 0.42 -4.57 -13.14
CA ASP A 26 0.48 -5.42 -14.32
C ASP A 26 1.79 -5.21 -15.10
N ASN A 27 2.33 -3.99 -15.07
CA ASN A 27 3.61 -3.64 -15.68
C ASN A 27 4.81 -4.37 -15.04
N ILE A 28 4.73 -4.77 -13.76
CA ILE A 28 5.77 -5.55 -13.08
C ILE A 28 5.67 -7.04 -13.41
N SER A 29 4.46 -7.50 -13.72
CA SER A 29 4.15 -8.91 -13.96
C SER A 29 4.81 -9.49 -15.21
N HIS A 30 5.41 -8.64 -16.05
CA HIS A 30 6.23 -9.02 -17.19
C HIS A 30 7.68 -9.37 -16.84
N TYR A 31 8.19 -8.95 -15.68
CA TYR A 31 9.62 -9.07 -15.32
C TYR A 31 9.91 -10.06 -14.17
N SER A 32 8.89 -10.56 -13.47
CA SER A 32 9.06 -11.54 -12.40
C SER A 32 7.85 -12.45 -12.30
N ASP A 33 8.07 -13.67 -11.81
CA ASP A 33 7.00 -14.63 -11.53
C ASP A 33 5.91 -13.94 -10.71
N LYS A 34 4.70 -13.87 -11.28
CA LYS A 34 3.50 -13.25 -10.70
C LYS A 34 3.27 -13.66 -9.25
N SER A 35 3.78 -14.84 -8.84
CA SER A 35 3.68 -15.42 -7.51
C SER A 35 4.05 -14.47 -6.37
N ASP A 36 5.08 -13.64 -6.52
CA ASP A 36 5.65 -12.90 -5.37
C ASP A 36 4.78 -11.74 -4.88
N ILE A 37 4.21 -10.97 -5.83
CA ILE A 37 3.28 -9.88 -5.49
C ILE A 37 1.98 -10.48 -4.98
N PHE A 38 1.54 -11.59 -5.59
CA PHE A 38 0.40 -12.31 -5.08
C PHE A 38 0.68 -12.74 -3.64
N LEU A 39 1.82 -13.35 -3.26
CA LEU A 39 2.16 -13.86 -1.90
C LEU A 39 1.87 -12.89 -0.75
N ILE A 40 1.89 -11.59 -1.01
CA ILE A 40 1.75 -10.56 0.02
C ILE A 40 0.28 -10.10 0.18
N ARG A 41 -0.55 -10.20 -0.86
CA ARG A 41 -1.95 -9.71 -0.82
C ARG A 41 -2.87 -10.52 0.08
N SER A 42 -3.56 -9.83 0.98
CA SER A 42 -4.65 -10.39 1.79
C SER A 42 -5.95 -10.34 0.96
N GLY A 43 -6.78 -11.38 0.97
CA GLY A 43 -8.10 -11.33 0.31
C GLY A 43 -8.22 -11.99 -1.08
N ASN A 44 -7.21 -12.72 -1.57
CA ASN A 44 -7.38 -13.55 -2.76
C ASN A 44 -8.08 -14.87 -2.37
N LYS A 45 -9.32 -15.10 -2.84
CA LYS A 45 -10.16 -16.28 -2.51
C LYS A 45 -9.51 -17.64 -2.83
N ASN A 46 -8.50 -17.68 -3.68
CA ASN A 46 -7.72 -18.88 -4.01
C ASN A 46 -6.61 -19.20 -2.99
N ARG A 47 -6.69 -18.67 -1.76
CA ARG A 47 -5.68 -18.89 -0.72
C ARG A 47 -6.24 -19.66 0.43
N ASP A 48 -5.72 -20.88 0.52
CA ASP A 48 -5.75 -21.73 1.68
C ASP A 48 -5.37 -20.93 2.93
N THR A 49 -6.26 -20.89 3.91
CA THR A 49 -6.07 -20.28 5.23
C THR A 49 -4.90 -20.93 5.99
N GLY A 50 -4.38 -22.07 5.51
CA GLY A 50 -3.18 -22.75 6.01
C GLY A 50 -1.84 -22.16 5.56
N ILE A 51 -1.77 -21.33 4.50
CA ILE A 51 -0.50 -20.76 3.99
C ILE A 51 -0.31 -19.34 4.54
N ASN A 52 -0.22 -19.22 5.86
CA ASN A 52 0.35 -18.06 6.53
C ASN A 52 1.87 -18.03 6.35
N LYS A 53 2.37 -18.01 5.11
CA LYS A 53 3.81 -17.91 4.85
C LYS A 53 4.26 -16.52 5.31
N ARG A 54 5.19 -16.51 6.27
CA ARG A 54 5.80 -15.29 6.80
C ARG A 54 6.54 -14.59 5.67
N CYS A 55 6.31 -13.29 5.47
CA CYS A 55 7.13 -12.49 4.57
C CYS A 55 8.53 -12.36 5.18
N THR A 56 9.52 -12.88 4.49
CA THR A 56 10.93 -12.79 4.89
C THR A 56 11.48 -11.39 4.62
N PHE A 57 12.59 -11.04 5.25
CA PHE A 57 13.27 -9.78 4.98
C PHE A 57 13.69 -9.65 3.50
N GLN A 58 14.14 -10.75 2.89
CA GLN A 58 14.49 -10.79 1.48
C GLN A 58 13.28 -10.54 0.57
N GLU A 59 12.15 -11.23 0.82
CA GLU A 59 10.89 -11.00 0.08
C GLU A 59 10.40 -9.56 0.25
N THR A 60 10.57 -8.99 1.45
CA THR A 60 10.25 -7.58 1.70
C THR A 60 11.12 -6.67 0.86
N LEU A 61 12.46 -6.80 0.89
CA LEU A 61 13.37 -5.99 0.07
C LEU A 61 13.07 -6.10 -1.43
N LEU A 62 12.77 -7.30 -1.92
CA LEU A 62 12.38 -7.50 -3.31
C LEU A 62 11.11 -6.73 -3.67
N LEU A 63 10.09 -6.75 -2.80
CA LEU A 63 8.87 -5.97 -3.02
C LEU A 63 9.15 -4.46 -2.99
N ILE A 64 10.01 -3.98 -2.08
CA ILE A 64 10.43 -2.57 -2.03
C ILE A 64 11.09 -2.15 -3.35
N SER A 65 12.00 -2.98 -3.87
CA SER A 65 12.63 -2.74 -5.17
C SER A 65 11.59 -2.61 -6.28
N LYS A 66 10.62 -3.54 -6.32
CA LYS A 66 9.52 -3.49 -7.30
C LYS A 66 8.68 -2.22 -7.16
N PHE A 67 8.40 -1.76 -5.94
CA PHE A 67 7.72 -0.48 -5.73
C PHE A 67 8.52 0.68 -6.30
N GLN A 68 9.84 0.70 -6.13
CA GLN A 68 10.69 1.75 -6.71
C GLN A 68 10.63 1.73 -8.24
N ASP A 69 10.62 0.55 -8.86
CA ASP A 69 10.50 0.42 -10.31
C ASP A 69 9.17 1.01 -10.82
N ILE A 70 8.04 0.68 -10.18
CA ILE A 70 6.73 1.29 -10.50
C ILE A 70 6.81 2.80 -10.35
N LEU A 71 7.28 3.25 -9.18
CA LEU A 71 7.28 4.64 -8.77
C LEU A 71 8.30 5.47 -9.57
N SER A 72 9.21 4.87 -10.31
CA SER A 72 10.07 5.57 -11.26
C SER A 72 9.29 6.20 -12.42
N ALA A 73 8.07 5.73 -12.67
CA ALA A 73 7.21 6.29 -13.72
C ALA A 73 6.77 7.72 -13.35
N LYS A 74 7.25 8.69 -14.14
CA LYS A 74 7.01 10.14 -13.91
C LYS A 74 5.53 10.50 -13.75
N TYR A 75 4.63 9.82 -14.48
CA TYR A 75 3.20 10.10 -14.38
C TYR A 75 2.64 9.74 -13.00
N LEU A 76 3.07 8.61 -12.41
CA LEU A 76 2.66 8.21 -11.05
C LEU A 76 3.18 9.20 -10.01
N GLN A 77 4.44 9.64 -10.13
CA GLN A 77 5.01 10.65 -9.24
C GLN A 77 4.23 11.97 -9.28
N ASN A 78 3.84 12.41 -10.49
CA ASN A 78 3.03 13.61 -10.64
C ASN A 78 1.65 13.46 -9.97
N ILE A 79 1.00 12.29 -10.13
CA ILE A 79 -0.29 12.02 -9.49
C ILE A 79 -0.14 12.03 -7.97
N ILE A 80 0.86 11.32 -7.44
CA ILE A 80 1.15 11.25 -6.00
C ILE A 80 1.39 12.65 -5.42
N TYR A 81 2.26 13.43 -6.06
CA TYR A 81 2.56 14.79 -5.63
C TYR A 81 1.32 15.68 -5.63
N ASN A 82 0.50 15.61 -6.68
CA ASN A 82 -0.73 16.40 -6.78
C ASN A 82 -1.72 16.03 -5.67
N ILE A 83 -1.92 14.75 -5.38
CA ILE A 83 -2.81 14.30 -4.30
C ILE A 83 -2.32 14.80 -2.95
N LEU A 84 -1.02 14.67 -2.65
CA LEU A 84 -0.44 15.15 -1.39
C LEU A 84 -0.54 16.67 -1.25
N LYS A 85 -0.29 17.40 -2.33
CA LYS A 85 -0.41 18.85 -2.37
C LYS A 85 -1.86 19.29 -2.15
N ASP A 86 -2.82 18.67 -2.82
CA ASP A 86 -4.24 18.96 -2.66
C ASP A 86 -4.69 18.68 -1.23
N TYR A 87 -4.29 17.55 -0.65
CA TYR A 87 -4.66 17.20 0.72
C TYR A 87 -4.08 18.18 1.75
N SER A 88 -2.90 18.74 1.49
CA SER A 88 -2.31 19.80 2.34
C SER A 88 -3.03 21.15 2.23
N ASN A 89 -3.78 21.37 1.14
CA ASN A 89 -4.53 22.60 0.88
C ASN A 89 -6.02 22.38 1.19
N LEU A 90 -6.47 22.80 2.37
CA LEU A 90 -7.82 22.57 2.90
C LEU A 90 -8.99 23.14 2.06
N ASN A 91 -8.71 23.87 0.97
CA ASN A 91 -9.70 24.69 0.28
C ASN A 91 -10.38 24.03 -0.92
N GLN A 92 -9.88 22.90 -1.46
CA GLN A 92 -10.58 22.09 -2.47
C GLN A 92 -9.78 20.82 -2.82
N SER A 93 -10.41 19.65 -2.72
CA SER A 93 -9.85 18.41 -3.25
C SER A 93 -10.09 18.34 -4.76
N SER A 94 -9.04 18.11 -5.56
CA SER A 94 -9.23 17.85 -6.99
C SER A 94 -9.99 16.54 -7.22
N GLN A 95 -10.55 16.40 -8.42
CA GLN A 95 -11.21 15.15 -8.83
C GLN A 95 -10.27 13.94 -8.81
N ILE A 96 -8.97 14.14 -9.02
CA ILE A 96 -7.96 13.08 -8.93
C ILE A 96 -7.84 12.60 -7.49
N THR A 97 -7.74 13.52 -6.54
CA THR A 97 -7.69 13.22 -5.09
C THR A 97 -8.93 12.48 -4.62
N TYR A 98 -10.12 12.93 -5.03
CA TYR A 98 -11.37 12.25 -4.72
C TYR A 98 -11.40 10.82 -5.28
N GLN A 99 -11.02 10.64 -6.55
CA GLN A 99 -10.99 9.33 -7.19
C GLN A 99 -10.00 8.39 -6.51
N TYR A 100 -8.81 8.88 -6.14
CA TYR A 100 -7.83 8.10 -5.38
C TYR A 100 -8.40 7.63 -4.04
N LEU A 101 -8.94 8.54 -3.23
CA LEU A 101 -9.47 8.21 -1.90
C LEU A 101 -10.63 7.20 -1.99
N TRP A 102 -11.54 7.42 -2.94
CA TRP A 102 -12.66 6.49 -3.17
C TRP A 102 -12.19 5.10 -3.60
N ARG A 103 -11.23 5.01 -4.53
CA ARG A 103 -10.66 3.72 -4.97
C ARG A 103 -9.91 3.04 -3.84
N PHE A 104 -9.10 3.78 -3.09
CA PHE A 104 -8.38 3.26 -1.94
C PHE A 104 -9.35 2.66 -0.92
N GLN A 105 -10.39 3.41 -0.55
CA GLN A 105 -11.40 2.95 0.39
C GLN A 105 -12.10 1.68 -0.10
N TYR A 106 -12.48 1.63 -1.38
CA TYR A 106 -13.09 0.45 -1.99
C TYR A 106 -12.16 -0.77 -1.93
N LEU A 107 -10.90 -0.62 -2.35
CA LEU A 107 -9.91 -1.70 -2.35
C LEU A 107 -9.57 -2.16 -0.93
N TYR A 108 -9.42 -1.22 0.01
CA TYR A 108 -9.18 -1.51 1.42
C TYR A 108 -10.31 -2.32 2.03
N LYS A 109 -11.56 -1.86 1.87
CA LYS A 109 -12.76 -2.59 2.30
C LYS A 109 -12.85 -3.96 1.63
N LYS A 110 -12.65 -4.06 0.32
CA LYS A 110 -12.65 -5.35 -0.38
C LYS A 110 -11.56 -6.32 0.14
N THR A 111 -10.40 -5.80 0.54
CA THR A 111 -9.28 -6.63 1.03
C THR A 111 -9.52 -7.11 2.46
N TYR A 112 -10.11 -6.27 3.31
CA TYR A 112 -10.23 -6.52 4.76
C TYR A 112 -11.65 -6.86 5.25
N ASP A 113 -12.72 -6.48 4.55
CA ASP A 113 -14.12 -6.84 4.89
C ASP A 113 -14.41 -8.32 4.58
N PHE A 114 -13.81 -8.89 3.52
CA PHE A 114 -13.94 -10.32 3.23
C PHE A 114 -13.25 -11.21 4.29
N ALA A 115 -12.38 -10.64 5.14
CA ALA A 115 -11.71 -11.36 6.20
C ALA A 115 -12.48 -11.37 7.54
N ASN A 116 -13.55 -10.56 7.69
CA ASN A 116 -14.24 -10.35 8.97
C ASN A 116 -15.78 -10.39 8.83
N THR A 117 -16.37 -11.58 8.88
CA THR A 117 -17.79 -11.74 9.26
C THR A 117 -18.03 -11.66 10.77
N SER A 118 -16.99 -11.45 11.58
CA SER A 118 -17.17 -11.20 13.02
C SER A 118 -15.93 -10.56 13.60
N HIS A 119 -16.09 -9.36 14.16
CA HIS A 119 -15.22 -8.79 15.20
C HIS A 119 -13.72 -8.70 14.87
N TYR A 120 -13.26 -7.56 14.34
CA TYR A 120 -12.00 -7.05 14.88
C TYR A 120 -11.76 -5.54 14.74
N TYR A 121 -12.41 -4.82 13.82
CA TYR A 121 -12.30 -3.36 13.78
C TYR A 121 -13.60 -2.76 13.28
N ASP A 122 -14.24 -1.95 14.13
CA ASP A 122 -15.21 -0.97 13.68
C ASP A 122 -14.53 -0.13 12.58
N THR A 123 -14.95 -0.32 11.35
CA THR A 123 -14.59 0.53 10.21
C THR A 123 -15.00 1.99 10.43
N GLU A 124 -15.78 2.27 11.48
CA GLU A 124 -16.14 3.61 11.95
C GLU A 124 -15.03 4.31 12.77
N LEU A 125 -14.08 3.57 13.37
CA LEU A 125 -12.99 4.15 14.19
C LEU A 125 -11.67 4.36 13.42
N VAL A 126 -11.48 3.66 12.30
CA VAL A 126 -10.25 3.77 11.50
C VAL A 126 -10.41 4.86 10.44
N ASN A 127 -9.60 5.91 10.53
CA ASN A 127 -9.56 6.95 9.49
C ASN A 127 -8.87 6.41 8.21
N ILE A 128 -9.64 5.73 7.36
CA ILE A 128 -9.16 5.11 6.12
C ILE A 128 -8.52 6.15 5.18
N GLU A 129 -9.06 7.37 5.14
CA GLU A 129 -8.49 8.45 4.34
C GLU A 129 -7.09 8.81 4.84
N GLN A 130 -6.91 8.94 6.16
CA GLN A 130 -5.59 9.19 6.74
C GLN A 130 -4.60 8.07 6.43
N ILE A 131 -5.03 6.79 6.49
CA ILE A 131 -4.20 5.66 6.06
C ILE A 131 -3.82 5.79 4.59
N ALA A 132 -4.78 6.15 3.73
CA ALA A 132 -4.55 6.34 2.30
C ALA A 132 -3.48 7.42 2.05
N ILE A 133 -3.57 8.56 2.74
CA ILE A 133 -2.64 9.68 2.59
C ILE A 133 -1.25 9.35 3.14
N ILE A 134 -1.17 8.73 4.33
CA ILE A 134 0.12 8.30 4.92
C ILE A 134 0.82 7.30 3.99
N SER A 135 0.08 6.35 3.44
CA SER A 135 0.60 5.36 2.49
C SER A 135 1.16 6.03 1.24
N LEU A 136 0.41 6.99 0.69
CA LEU A 136 0.86 7.77 -0.47
C LEU A 136 2.13 8.59 -0.17
N TYR A 137 2.20 9.18 1.03
CA TYR A 137 3.39 9.91 1.48
C TYR A 137 4.61 8.99 1.56
N ILE A 138 4.45 7.78 2.10
CA ILE A 138 5.54 6.80 2.15
C ILE A 138 6.01 6.40 0.75
N LEU A 139 5.08 6.17 -0.18
CA LEU A 139 5.41 5.92 -1.59
C LEU A 139 6.13 7.11 -2.23
N ASN A 140 5.76 8.34 -1.92
CA ASN A 140 6.46 9.53 -2.38
C ASN A 140 7.91 9.59 -1.85
N GLN A 141 8.13 9.20 -0.60
CA GLN A 141 9.48 9.15 -0.01
C GLN A 141 10.36 8.05 -0.64
N LEU A 142 9.77 6.94 -1.11
CA LEU A 142 10.51 5.83 -1.74
C LEU A 142 11.31 6.23 -2.98
N TYR A 143 10.83 7.25 -3.69
CA TYR A 143 11.51 7.79 -4.87
C TYR A 143 12.77 8.60 -4.50
N LEU A 144 12.89 9.08 -3.26
CA LEU A 144 14.05 9.87 -2.83
C LEU A 144 15.28 8.99 -2.55
N LYS A 145 16.47 9.60 -2.55
CA LYS A 145 17.78 8.91 -2.37
C LYS A 145 17.86 8.01 -1.12
N HIS A 146 17.08 8.30 -0.07
CA HIS A 146 17.01 7.51 1.16
C HIS A 146 15.66 6.79 1.33
N GLY A 147 14.88 6.68 0.26
CA GLY A 147 13.52 6.14 0.27
C GLY A 147 13.44 4.69 0.77
N THR A 148 14.31 3.82 0.28
CA THR A 148 14.41 2.42 0.74
C THR A 148 14.65 2.33 2.24
N TYR A 149 15.55 3.16 2.77
CA TYR A 149 15.82 3.24 4.21
C TYR A 149 14.60 3.73 4.99
N MET A 150 13.91 4.75 4.49
CA MET A 150 12.68 5.27 5.10
C MET A 150 11.57 4.21 5.12
N LEU A 151 11.41 3.42 4.05
CA LEU A 151 10.42 2.35 4.03
C LEU A 151 10.79 1.19 4.95
N ILE A 152 12.07 0.78 5.00
CA ILE A 152 12.52 -0.22 5.97
C ILE A 152 12.27 0.28 7.40
N LYS A 153 12.53 1.56 7.69
CA LYS A 153 12.20 2.18 8.98
C LYS A 153 10.69 2.13 9.26
N TYR A 154 9.86 2.50 8.30
CA TYR A 154 8.40 2.41 8.45
C TYR A 154 7.92 0.98 8.75
N ILE A 155 8.42 -0.01 8.00
CA ILE A 155 7.99 -1.42 8.11
C ILE A 155 8.54 -2.10 9.37
N TYR A 156 9.81 -1.88 9.71
CA TYR A 156 10.50 -2.64 10.77
C TYR A 156 10.73 -1.87 12.07
N LEU A 157 10.78 -0.54 12.02
CA LEU A 157 11.05 0.32 13.16
C LEU A 157 9.80 1.05 13.69
N ASN A 158 8.59 0.62 13.30
CA ASN A 158 7.31 1.04 13.92
C ASN A 158 7.15 0.54 15.38
N ILE A 159 8.25 0.52 16.12
CA ILE A 159 8.36 0.32 17.56
C ILE A 159 8.48 1.74 18.13
N ASN A 160 7.37 2.24 18.68
CA ASN A 160 7.25 3.48 19.44
C ASN A 160 7.20 4.79 18.62
N SER A 161 6.05 5.11 18.01
CA SER A 161 5.48 6.47 18.06
C SER A 161 4.24 6.59 17.16
N LEU A 162 3.08 6.36 17.77
CA LEU A 162 1.93 7.28 17.77
C LEU A 162 1.09 6.95 19.01
#